data_AF-A0A8J2RVB2-F1
#
_entry.id   AF-A0A8J2RVB2-F1
#
_cell.length_a   1.000
_cell.length_b   1.000
_cell.length_c   1.000
_cell.angle_alpha   90.00
_cell.angle_beta   90.00
_cell.angle_gamma   90.00
#
_symmetry.space_group_name_H-M   'P 1'
#
loop_
_entity.id
_entity.type
_entity.pdbx_description
1 polymer ?
#
loop_
_entity_poly.entity_id
_entity_poly.type
_entity_poly.pdbx_seq_one_letter_code
_entity_poly.pdbx_strand_id
1 'polypeptide(L)'
;MLQPLNIASFHTTALKLSNLMQFFDDPKNFGVQEVKSGRSWTLDELRIKSNIDLPKLWFVLLKERNMLLTMEYNSKEDCQPLPSPRTLQYREKQAMLLRRFCFAILDKEELPAKYPDIDV
;
A
#
# COMPACT_ATOMS: atom_id res chain seq x y z
N MET A 1 -30.59 49.58 1.77
CA MET A 1 -30.54 48.44 2.71
C MET A 1 -30.08 47.22 1.92
N LEU A 2 -28.82 46.81 2.08
CA LEU A 2 -28.26 45.64 1.41
C LEU A 2 -28.67 44.39 2.20
N GLN A 3 -29.28 43.42 1.54
CA GLN A 3 -29.62 42.14 2.18
C GLN A 3 -28.35 41.31 2.42
N PRO A 4 -28.26 40.58 3.55
CA PRO A 4 -27.09 39.75 3.84
C PRO A 4 -27.03 38.58 2.85
N LEU A 5 -25.83 38.37 2.29
CA LEU A 5 -25.53 37.24 1.43
C LEU A 5 -25.74 35.95 2.24
N ASN A 6 -26.67 35.10 1.79
CA ASN A 6 -26.88 33.77 2.35
C ASN A 6 -25.64 32.93 1.99
N ILE A 7 -24.68 32.88 2.91
CA ILE A 7 -23.51 32.02 2.78
C ILE A 7 -24.03 30.59 2.91
N ALA A 8 -24.20 29.93 1.77
CA ALA A 8 -24.55 28.52 1.72
C ALA A 8 -23.60 27.77 2.67
N SER A 9 -24.18 27.15 3.69
CA SER A 9 -23.45 26.28 4.61
C SER A 9 -22.69 25.26 3.77
N PHE A 10 -21.35 25.35 3.76
CA PHE A 10 -20.51 24.35 3.13
C PHE A 10 -20.78 23.04 3.87
N HIS A 11 -21.53 22.14 3.22
CA HIS A 11 -21.78 20.81 3.72
C HIS A 11 -20.50 19.98 3.59
N THR A 12 -19.52 20.27 4.44
CA THR A 12 -18.42 19.35 4.70
C THR A 12 -19.02 18.20 5.49
N THR A 13 -19.43 17.13 4.79
CA THR A 13 -19.53 15.85 5.47
C THR A 13 -18.19 15.68 6.18
N ALA A 14 -18.23 15.39 7.49
CA ALA A 14 -17.05 14.98 8.22
C ALA A 14 -16.62 13.63 7.62
N LEU A 15 -15.99 13.68 6.44
CA LEU A 15 -15.30 12.57 5.85
C LEU A 15 -14.38 12.10 6.96
N LYS A 16 -14.43 10.81 7.28
CA LYS A 16 -13.43 10.17 8.12
C LYS A 16 -12.08 10.42 7.45
N LEU A 17 -11.45 11.56 7.75
CA LEU A 17 -10.12 11.96 7.28
C LEU A 17 -9.14 10.81 7.53
N SER A 18 -9.38 10.05 8.61
CA SER A 18 -8.70 8.81 8.96
C SER A 18 -8.57 7.78 7.82
N ASN A 19 -9.57 7.66 6.94
CA ASN A 19 -9.52 6.68 5.85
C ASN A 19 -8.60 7.13 4.72
N LEU A 20 -8.59 8.43 4.43
CA LEU A 20 -7.73 9.02 3.40
C LEU A 20 -6.26 9.06 3.85
N MET A 21 -6.02 9.24 5.16
CA MET A 21 -4.67 9.22 5.73
C MET A 21 -3.90 7.92 5.46
N GLN A 22 -4.56 6.82 5.08
CA GLN A 22 -3.90 5.57 4.67
C GLN A 22 -3.09 5.68 3.36
N PHE A 23 -3.31 6.73 2.55
CA PHE A 23 -2.53 7.01 1.34
C PHE A 23 -1.29 7.86 1.60
N PHE A 24 -1.08 8.31 2.84
CA PHE A 24 0.07 9.09 3.25
C PHE A 24 0.86 8.32 4.31
N ASP A 25 2.16 8.62 4.41
CA ASP A 25 3.00 8.05 5.47
C ASP A 25 2.59 8.60 6.85
N ASP A 26 3.11 8.00 7.93
CA ASP A 26 2.94 8.54 9.27
C ASP A 26 3.45 10.00 9.28
N PRO A 27 2.69 10.97 9.81
CA PRO A 27 3.13 12.36 9.90
C PRO A 27 4.50 12.56 10.55
N LYS A 28 4.95 11.62 11.40
CA LYS A 28 6.29 11.62 12.00
C LYS A 28 7.42 11.39 10.99
N ASN A 29 7.13 10.75 9.86
CA ASN A 29 8.08 10.46 8.79
C ASN A 29 8.18 11.60 7.76
N PHE A 30 7.35 12.65 7.88
CA PHE A 30 7.37 13.76 6.94
C PHE A 30 8.66 14.56 7.06
N GLY A 31 9.35 14.76 5.92
CA GLY A 31 10.63 15.46 5.88
C GLY A 31 11.83 14.63 6.37
N VAL A 32 11.63 13.38 6.79
CA VAL A 32 12.72 12.48 7.16
C VAL A 32 13.42 11.99 5.89
N GLN A 33 14.75 12.13 5.83
CA GLN A 33 15.53 11.71 4.66
C GLN A 33 15.54 10.19 4.48
N GLU A 34 15.49 9.42 5.57
CA GLU A 34 15.51 7.96 5.50
C GLU A 34 14.56 7.32 6.51
N VAL A 35 13.57 6.60 5.98
CA VAL A 35 12.70 5.72 6.76
C VAL A 35 13.27 4.31 6.68
N LYS A 36 13.58 3.71 7.84
CA LYS A 36 14.08 2.33 7.92
C LYS A 36 12.97 1.37 7.48
N SER A 37 13.21 0.60 6.42
CA SER A 37 12.32 -0.46 5.97
C SER A 37 12.85 -1.84 6.34
N GLY A 38 11.93 -2.79 6.55
CA GLY A 38 12.26 -4.18 6.86
C GLY A 38 12.76 -4.99 5.65
N ARG A 39 13.08 -6.26 5.89
CA ARG A 39 13.41 -7.25 4.86
C ARG A 39 12.17 -7.54 3.99
N SER A 40 12.38 -7.78 2.69
CA SER A 40 11.32 -8.26 1.80
C SER A 40 11.03 -9.75 2.01
N TRP A 41 9.77 -10.16 1.84
CA TRP A 41 9.39 -11.58 1.92
C TRP A 41 9.95 -12.38 0.75
N THR A 42 10.35 -13.62 1.04
CA THR A 42 10.74 -14.62 0.03
C THR A 42 9.53 -15.43 -0.44
N LEU A 43 9.64 -16.05 -1.61
CA LEU A 43 8.55 -16.88 -2.14
C LEU A 43 8.21 -18.04 -1.19
N ASP A 44 9.22 -18.69 -0.62
CA ASP A 44 9.02 -19.82 0.30
C ASP A 44 8.29 -19.40 1.58
N GLU A 45 8.56 -18.21 2.11
CA GLU A 45 7.82 -17.67 3.27
C GLU A 45 6.36 -17.40 2.95
N LEU A 46 6.04 -17.02 1.70
CA LEU A 46 4.66 -16.77 1.26
C LEU A 46 3.90 -18.07 1.02
N ARG A 47 4.57 -19.11 0.50
CA ARG A 47 3.99 -20.43 0.27
C ARG A 47 3.49 -21.08 1.56
N ILE A 48 4.26 -20.95 2.65
CA ILE A 48 3.91 -21.55 3.95
C ILE A 48 2.86 -20.77 4.75
N LYS A 49 2.40 -19.59 4.30
CA LYS A 49 1.35 -18.84 4.99
C LYS A 49 0.00 -19.54 4.84
N SER A 50 -0.95 -19.27 5.75
CA SER A 50 -2.31 -19.79 5.62
C SER A 50 -3.05 -19.15 4.42
N ASN A 51 -4.09 -19.82 3.90
CA ASN A 51 -4.95 -19.26 2.85
C ASN A 51 -5.80 -18.08 3.33
N ILE A 52 -5.90 -17.88 4.65
CA ILE A 52 -6.66 -16.78 5.27
C ILE A 52 -5.77 -15.54 5.48
N ASP A 53 -4.49 -15.73 5.81
CA ASP A 53 -3.58 -14.61 6.11
C ASP A 53 -2.86 -14.08 4.88
N LEU A 54 -2.67 -14.91 3.85
CA LEU A 54 -2.06 -14.48 2.59
C LEU A 54 -2.86 -13.34 1.92
N PRO A 55 -4.20 -13.39 1.79
CA PRO A 55 -4.99 -12.27 1.29
C PRO A 55 -4.88 -11.00 2.16
N LYS A 56 -4.83 -11.14 3.49
CA LYS A 56 -4.66 -9.98 4.39
C LYS A 56 -3.31 -9.30 4.16
N LEU A 57 -2.25 -10.07 4.01
CA LEU A 57 -0.91 -9.54 3.73
C LEU A 57 -0.87 -8.86 2.36
N TRP A 58 -1.52 -9.42 1.34
CA TRP A 58 -1.71 -8.75 0.05
C TRP A 58 -2.34 -7.36 0.20
N PHE A 59 -3.41 -7.23 0.98
CA PHE A 59 -4.06 -5.93 1.21
C PHE A 59 -3.14 -4.92 1.91
N VAL A 60 -2.32 -5.36 2.87
CA VAL A 60 -1.34 -4.47 3.53
C VAL A 60 -0.33 -3.94 2.52
N LEU A 61 0.24 -4.82 1.70
CA LEU A 61 1.24 -4.45 0.68
C LEU A 61 0.66 -3.57 -0.43
N LEU A 62 -0.60 -3.82 -0.80
CA LEU A 62 -1.32 -2.99 -1.76
C LEU A 62 -1.49 -1.55 -1.24
N LYS A 63 -1.86 -1.40 0.04
CA LYS A 63 -1.97 -0.07 0.66
C LYS A 63 -0.62 0.63 0.73
N GLU A 64 0.43 -0.09 1.10
CA GLU A 64 1.80 0.43 1.16
C GLU A 64 2.29 0.89 -0.22
N ARG A 65 2.04 0.11 -1.29
CA ARG A 65 2.31 0.52 -2.67
C ARG A 65 1.54 1.78 -3.06
N ASN A 66 0.24 1.85 -2.74
CA ASN A 66 -0.59 3.00 -3.08
C ASN A 66 -0.11 4.27 -2.37
N MET A 67 0.30 4.16 -1.10
CA MET A 67 0.90 5.26 -0.36
C MET A 67 2.18 5.78 -1.03
N LEU A 68 3.08 4.88 -1.46
CA LEU A 68 4.30 5.27 -2.18
C LEU A 68 4.01 5.95 -3.52
N LEU A 69 2.96 5.52 -4.24
CA LEU A 69 2.55 6.15 -5.50
C LEU A 69 2.02 7.57 -5.27
N THR A 70 1.25 7.79 -4.20
CA THR A 70 0.79 9.13 -3.81
C THR A 70 1.98 10.05 -3.50
N MET A 71 2.96 9.57 -2.72
CA MET A 71 4.17 10.33 -2.41
C MET A 71 5.01 10.66 -3.65
N GLU A 72 5.13 9.70 -4.58
CA GLU A 72 5.83 9.90 -5.86
C GLU A 72 5.14 10.96 -6.71
N TYR A 73 3.82 10.88 -6.84
CA TYR A 73 3.05 11.86 -7.59
C TYR A 73 3.24 13.27 -7.01
N ASN A 74 3.10 13.41 -5.69
CA ASN A 74 3.29 14.69 -5.00
C ASN A 74 4.72 15.24 -5.19
N SER A 75 5.74 14.40 -5.07
CA SER A 75 7.15 14.82 -5.28
C SER A 75 7.38 15.33 -6.70
N LYS A 76 6.76 14.68 -7.71
CA LYS A 76 6.86 15.10 -9.12
C LYS A 76 6.15 16.43 -9.36
N GLU A 77 4.94 16.61 -8.84
CA GLU A 77 4.17 17.87 -8.95
C GLU A 77 4.92 19.04 -8.30
N ASP A 78 5.46 18.83 -7.09
CA ASP A 78 6.23 19.84 -6.35
C ASP A 78 7.65 20.08 -6.93
N CYS A 79 8.02 19.41 -8.02
CA CYS A 79 9.36 19.39 -8.61
C CYS A 79 10.47 19.11 -7.58
N GLN A 80 10.16 18.38 -6.51
CA GLN A 80 11.12 18.00 -5.49
C GLN A 80 11.65 16.59 -5.78
N PRO A 81 12.97 16.35 -5.67
CA PRO A 81 13.47 15.00 -5.74
C PRO A 81 12.85 14.17 -4.60
N LEU A 82 12.51 12.91 -4.90
CA LEU A 82 12.06 11.97 -3.88
C LEU A 82 13.05 11.98 -2.70
N PRO A 83 12.58 11.95 -1.44
CA PRO A 83 13.44 12.17 -0.27
C PRO A 83 14.67 11.26 -0.18
N SER A 84 14.69 10.11 -0.87
CA SER A 84 15.89 9.28 -0.98
C SER A 84 15.95 8.37 -2.24
N PRO A 85 17.15 8.02 -2.73
CA PRO A 85 17.37 6.96 -3.73
C PRO A 85 16.91 5.56 -3.26
N ARG A 86 16.82 5.32 -1.95
CA ARG A 86 16.31 4.06 -1.37
C ARG A 86 14.79 3.92 -1.50
N THR A 87 14.04 5.02 -1.67
CA THR A 87 12.60 4.98 -1.94
C THR A 87 12.31 4.27 -3.28
N LEU A 88 13.17 4.44 -4.29
CA LEU A 88 13.05 3.68 -5.55
C LEU A 88 13.28 2.18 -5.34
N GLN A 89 14.35 1.81 -4.61
CA GLN A 89 14.61 0.41 -4.28
C GLN A 89 13.47 -0.22 -3.48
N TYR A 90 12.86 0.55 -2.59
CA TYR A 90 11.72 0.11 -1.81
C TYR A 90 10.47 -0.11 -2.68
N ARG A 91 10.20 0.78 -3.65
CA ARG A 91 9.13 0.59 -4.66
C ARG A 91 9.34 -0.68 -5.49
N GLU A 92 10.57 -0.90 -5.97
CA GLU A 92 10.92 -2.09 -6.74
C GLU A 92 10.74 -3.37 -5.91
N LYS A 93 11.13 -3.33 -4.62
CA LYS A 93 10.89 -4.43 -3.68
C LYS A 93 9.40 -4.72 -3.50
N GLN A 94 8.57 -3.68 -3.35
CA GLN A 94 7.12 -3.84 -3.23
C GLN A 94 6.51 -4.42 -4.51
N ALA A 95 6.93 -3.95 -5.68
CA ALA A 95 6.47 -4.51 -6.97
C ALA A 95 6.89 -5.98 -7.15
N MET A 96 8.14 -6.31 -6.82
CA MET A 96 8.65 -7.68 -6.84
C MET A 96 7.88 -8.57 -5.86
N LEU A 97 7.56 -8.05 -4.69
CA LEU A 97 6.82 -8.76 -3.67
C LEU A 97 5.38 -9.06 -4.10
N LEU A 98 4.68 -8.08 -4.67
CA LEU A 98 3.33 -8.30 -5.24
C LEU A 98 3.36 -9.37 -6.34
N ARG A 99 4.40 -9.38 -7.18
CA ARG A 99 4.58 -10.44 -8.20
C ARG A 99 4.78 -11.82 -7.55
N ARG A 100 5.60 -11.92 -6.50
CA ARG A 100 5.78 -13.17 -5.73
C ARG A 100 4.49 -13.62 -5.06
N PHE A 101 3.68 -12.68 -4.59
CA PHE A 101 2.34 -12.96 -4.08
C PHE A 101 1.44 -13.62 -5.12
N CYS A 102 1.38 -13.08 -6.34
CA CYS A 102 0.62 -13.70 -7.42
C CYS A 102 1.08 -15.13 -7.68
N PHE A 103 2.39 -15.38 -7.73
CA PHE A 103 2.91 -16.75 -7.88
C PHE A 103 2.53 -17.66 -6.71
N ALA A 104 2.66 -17.19 -5.46
CA ALA A 104 2.28 -17.98 -4.30
C ALA A 104 0.78 -18.29 -4.24
N ILE A 105 -0.08 -17.40 -4.75
CA ILE A 105 -1.53 -17.63 -4.87
C ILE A 105 -1.79 -18.68 -5.96
N LEU A 106 -1.17 -18.54 -7.14
CA LEU A 106 -1.32 -19.50 -8.24
C LEU A 106 -0.87 -20.90 -7.82
N ASP A 107 0.28 -21.03 -7.14
CA ASP A 107 0.78 -22.31 -6.63
C ASP A 107 -0.25 -22.98 -5.68
N LYS A 108 -0.98 -22.18 -4.90
CA LYS A 108 -1.99 -22.64 -3.94
C LYS A 108 -3.34 -22.97 -4.56
N GLU A 109 -3.69 -22.42 -5.72
CA GLU A 109 -4.85 -22.84 -6.49
C GLU A 109 -4.55 -24.11 -7.29
N GLU A 110 -3.32 -24.25 -7.79
CA GLU A 110 -2.92 -25.37 -8.65
C GLU A 110 -2.74 -26.69 -7.88
N LEU A 111 -2.15 -26.65 -6.67
CA LEU A 111 -1.96 -27.84 -5.83
C LEU A 111 -3.27 -28.60 -5.49
N PRO A 112 -4.33 -27.95 -4.97
CA PRO A 112 -5.58 -28.65 -4.69
C PRO A 112 -6.33 -29.05 -5.97
N ALA A 113 -6.17 -28.33 -7.08
CA ALA A 113 -6.72 -28.75 -8.37
C ALA A 113 -6.03 -30.00 -8.93
N LYS A 114 -4.72 -30.14 -8.70
CA LYS A 114 -3.90 -31.27 -9.16
C LYS A 114 -3.98 -32.48 -8.23
N TYR A 115 -4.19 -32.26 -6.95
CA TYR A 115 -4.25 -33.29 -5.91
C TYR A 115 -5.43 -33.01 -4.96
N PRO A 116 -6.68 -33.27 -5.40
CA PRO A 116 -7.88 -32.95 -4.63
C PRO A 116 -8.05 -33.79 -3.35
N ASP A 117 -7.34 -34.91 -3.25
CA ASP A 117 -7.45 -35.86 -2.12
C ASP A 117 -6.51 -35.53 -0.93
N ILE A 118 -5.72 -34.45 -1.02
CA ILE A 118 -4.80 -34.05 0.05
C ILE A 118 -5.43 -32.89 0.82
N ASP A 119 -5.90 -33.15 2.05
CA ASP A 119 -6.32 -32.11 3.00
C ASP A 119 -5.08 -31.29 3.41
N VAL A 120 -4.95 -30.06 2.88
CA VAL A 120 -3.89 -29.08 3.21
C VAL A 120 -4.36 -28.10 4.27
#